data_AF-A0A1F7Y0B1-F1
#
_entry.id   AF-A0A1F7Y0B1-F1
#
_cell.length_a   1.000
_cell.length_b   1.000
_cell.length_c   1.000
_cell.angle_alpha   90.00
_cell.angle_beta   90.00
_cell.angle_gamma   90.00
#
_symmetry.space_group_name_H-M   'P 1'
#
loop_
_entity.id
_entity.type
_entity.pdbx_description
1 polymer ?
#
loop_
_entity_poly.entity_id
_entity_poly.type
_entity_poly.pdbx_seq_one_letter_code
_entity_poly.pdbx_strand_id
1 'polypeptide(L)'
;MDEVETNSLKRDNLIRKILSLITVPLRNTKMLFVILISIAIAATALLARTKPELLGIPQSQALIDSQDEINKLIEEVGKIIVLPEGENPTIATVTELDKVKDQKFFEKAQNGDKVLVYSNAKKAFIYRPSEKKIIEVGLVNIPTPTQTQVSGENDESENITPTSVSPTPTQYITPSPTPTITKIQTITPTPTQLP
;
A
#
# COMPACT_ATOMS: atom_id res chain seq x y z
N MET A 1 18.84 15.88 66.92
CA MET A 1 18.92 14.52 66.34
C MET A 1 17.88 14.33 65.22
N ASP A 2 17.28 15.42 64.72
CA ASP A 2 15.93 15.38 64.13
C ASP A 2 15.93 15.51 62.59
N GLU A 3 17.07 15.79 61.98
CA GLU A 3 17.19 16.01 60.54
C GLU A 3 17.34 14.71 59.73
N VAL A 4 17.82 13.63 60.36
CA VAL A 4 17.94 12.31 59.73
C VAL A 4 16.57 11.63 59.60
N GLU A 5 15.67 11.89 60.54
CA GLU A 5 14.34 11.26 60.60
C GLU A 5 13.40 11.81 59.52
N THR A 6 13.43 13.12 59.27
CA THR A 6 12.62 13.76 58.21
C THR A 6 13.00 13.29 56.81
N ASN A 7 14.29 13.05 56.57
CA ASN A 7 14.79 12.51 55.30
C ASN A 7 14.46 11.03 55.11
N SER A 8 14.32 10.24 56.19
CA SER A 8 13.84 8.86 56.08
C SER A 8 12.36 8.81 55.66
N LEU A 9 11.51 9.60 56.32
CA LEU A 9 10.08 9.67 56.04
C LEU A 9 9.78 10.15 54.60
N LYS A 10 10.56 11.11 54.10
CA LYS A 10 10.41 11.61 52.71
C LYS A 10 10.84 10.57 51.67
N ARG A 11 11.88 9.80 51.96
CA ARG A 11 12.31 8.67 51.11
C ARG A 11 11.27 7.55 51.10
N ASP A 12 10.67 7.22 52.25
CA ASP A 12 9.65 6.17 52.35
C ASP A 12 8.36 6.54 51.62
N ASN A 13 7.93 7.80 51.70
CA ASN A 13 6.79 8.30 50.94
C ASN A 13 7.08 8.33 49.43
N LEU A 14 8.31 8.62 49.03
CA LEU A 14 8.72 8.57 47.63
C LEU A 14 8.74 7.14 47.11
N ILE A 15 9.27 6.19 47.89
CA ILE A 15 9.29 4.76 47.54
C ILE A 15 7.87 4.22 47.43
N ARG A 16 6.97 4.53 48.38
CA ARG A 16 5.55 4.12 48.28
C ARG A 16 4.85 4.73 47.07
N LYS A 17 5.16 5.97 46.71
CA LYS A 17 4.61 6.64 45.51
C LYS A 17 5.12 5.99 44.22
N ILE A 18 6.41 5.64 44.14
CA ILE A 18 6.97 4.93 42.97
C ILE A 18 6.41 3.50 42.88
N LEU A 19 6.25 2.81 44.02
CA LEU A 19 5.70 1.45 44.06
C LEU A 19 4.20 1.41 43.66
N SER A 20 3.43 2.47 43.98
CA SER A 20 2.03 2.57 43.56
C SER A 20 1.86 2.92 42.07
N LEU A 21 2.90 3.42 41.39
CA LEU A 21 2.86 3.64 39.93
C LEU A 21 3.14 2.37 39.12
N ILE A 22 3.76 1.35 39.73
CA ILE A 22 4.12 0.08 39.05
C ILE A 22 3.01 -0.97 39.21
N THR A 23 2.09 -0.79 40.15
CA THR A 23 0.97 -1.71 40.36
C THR A 23 -0.17 -1.37 39.40
N VAL A 24 0.02 -1.68 38.12
CA VAL A 24 -1.07 -1.67 37.13
C VAL A 24 -2.07 -2.76 37.52
N PRO A 25 -3.39 -2.48 37.58
CA PRO A 25 -4.36 -3.49 37.96
C PRO A 25 -4.25 -4.68 37.02
N LEU A 26 -4.00 -5.85 37.59
CA LEU A 26 -3.69 -7.13 36.94
C LEU A 26 -4.91 -7.74 36.20
N ARG A 27 -5.80 -6.89 35.66
CA ARG A 27 -6.97 -7.30 34.88
C ARG A 27 -6.68 -7.27 33.36
N ASN A 28 -5.61 -6.59 32.94
CA ASN A 28 -5.23 -6.44 31.54
C ASN A 28 -3.78 -6.95 31.32
N THR A 29 -3.48 -8.18 31.72
CA THR A 29 -2.17 -8.83 31.48
C THR A 29 -1.74 -8.78 30.02
N LYS A 30 -2.69 -8.73 29.09
CA LYS A 30 -2.45 -8.49 27.65
C LYS A 30 -1.86 -7.10 27.36
N MET A 31 -2.27 -6.04 28.07
CA MET A 31 -1.68 -4.70 27.91
C MET A 31 -0.27 -4.63 28.48
N LEU A 32 0.02 -5.32 29.59
CA LEU A 32 1.38 -5.44 30.12
C LEU A 32 2.30 -6.13 29.11
N PHE A 33 1.80 -7.17 28.43
CA PHE A 33 2.52 -7.87 27.38
C PHE A 33 2.78 -6.96 26.15
N VAL A 34 1.81 -6.14 25.76
CA VAL A 34 1.96 -5.17 24.66
C VAL A 34 2.99 -4.09 24.99
N ILE A 35 3.04 -3.62 26.24
CA ILE A 35 4.03 -2.64 26.69
C ILE A 35 5.43 -3.26 26.81
N LEU A 36 5.54 -4.51 27.27
CA LEU A 36 6.81 -5.24 27.26
C LEU A 36 7.32 -5.48 25.83
N ILE A 37 6.43 -5.83 24.90
CA ILE A 37 6.76 -6.01 23.49
C ILE A 37 7.21 -4.68 22.88
N SER A 38 6.55 -3.56 23.16
CA SER A 38 6.93 -2.26 22.60
C SER A 38 8.29 -1.77 23.13
N ILE A 39 8.59 -1.99 24.41
CA ILE A 39 9.90 -1.69 25.01
C ILE A 39 10.98 -2.60 24.42
N ALA A 40 10.69 -3.89 24.22
CA ALA A 40 11.61 -4.82 23.59
C ALA A 40 11.91 -4.41 22.13
N ILE A 41 10.90 -4.00 21.36
CA ILE A 41 11.08 -3.51 19.98
C ILE A 41 11.96 -2.26 19.95
N ALA A 42 11.70 -1.28 20.83
CA ALA A 42 12.49 -0.05 20.90
C ALA A 42 13.95 -0.31 21.32
N ALA A 43 14.18 -1.18 22.30
CA ALA A 43 15.52 -1.57 22.73
C ALA A 43 16.28 -2.30 21.61
N THR A 44 15.60 -3.19 20.88
CA THR A 44 16.17 -3.90 19.74
C THR A 44 16.52 -2.93 18.61
N ALA A 45 15.67 -1.93 18.33
CA ALA A 45 15.94 -0.91 17.33
C ALA A 45 17.15 -0.04 17.69
N LEU A 46 17.30 0.35 18.96
CA LEU A 46 18.46 1.12 19.43
C LEU A 46 19.76 0.29 19.42
N LEU A 47 19.69 -1.01 19.73
CA LEU A 47 20.85 -1.90 19.62
C LEU A 47 21.25 -2.15 18.15
N ALA A 48 20.28 -2.34 17.24
CA ALA A 48 20.55 -2.50 15.81
C ALA A 48 21.24 -1.26 15.19
N ARG A 49 20.94 -0.06 15.72
CA ARG A 49 21.58 1.19 15.29
C ARG A 49 23.02 1.33 15.77
N THR A 50 23.38 0.70 16.89
CA THR A 50 24.66 0.93 17.57
C THR A 50 25.65 -0.21 17.37
N LYS A 51 25.19 -1.45 17.14
CA LYS A 51 26.05 -2.64 16.97
C LYS A 51 25.44 -3.64 15.97
N PRO A 52 25.61 -3.42 14.66
CA PRO A 52 24.99 -4.28 13.64
C PRO A 52 25.58 -5.70 13.57
N GLU A 53 26.81 -5.93 14.04
CA GLU A 53 27.50 -7.23 13.95
C GLU A 53 27.01 -8.27 14.97
N LEU A 54 26.49 -7.84 16.12
CA LEU A 54 26.09 -8.74 17.22
C LEU A 54 24.76 -9.44 16.96
N LEU A 55 23.93 -8.90 16.07
CA LEU A 55 22.55 -9.31 15.92
C LEU A 55 22.35 -10.46 14.92
N GLY A 56 23.36 -10.81 14.12
CA GLY A 56 23.33 -11.99 13.23
C GLY A 56 22.08 -12.11 12.37
N ILE A 57 21.40 -11.00 12.09
CA ILE A 57 20.15 -10.98 11.33
C ILE A 57 20.56 -11.01 9.85
N PRO A 58 20.28 -12.08 9.09
CA PRO A 58 20.34 -11.99 7.64
C PRO A 58 19.34 -10.91 7.23
N GLN A 59 19.87 -9.85 6.63
CA GLN A 59 19.19 -8.69 6.09
C GLN A 59 18.20 -9.12 4.98
N SER A 60 17.10 -9.77 5.33
CA SER A 60 16.27 -10.48 4.34
C SER A 60 14.80 -10.53 4.73
N GLN A 61 14.25 -9.46 5.28
CA GLN A 61 12.81 -9.23 5.12
C GLN A 61 12.52 -7.73 5.18
N ALA A 62 12.14 -7.18 4.02
CA ALA A 62 11.64 -5.83 3.75
C ALA A 62 12.69 -4.70 3.57
N LEU A 63 12.73 -4.19 2.34
CA LEU A 63 13.16 -2.83 1.94
C LEU A 63 14.63 -2.56 1.59
N ILE A 64 15.34 -3.46 0.91
CA ILE A 64 16.53 -3.07 0.14
C ILE A 64 16.48 -3.79 -1.22
N ASP A 65 15.59 -3.32 -2.10
CA ASP A 65 15.91 -3.30 -3.52
C ASP A 65 16.72 -2.00 -3.67
N SER A 66 18.05 -2.08 -3.84
CA SER A 66 18.91 -0.89 -3.90
C SER A 66 18.47 0.03 -5.05
N GLN A 67 18.71 1.35 -4.97
CA GLN A 67 18.33 2.27 -6.05
C GLN A 67 18.85 1.83 -7.43
N ASP A 68 20.02 1.17 -7.45
CA ASP A 68 20.61 0.56 -8.65
C ASP A 68 19.81 -0.63 -9.19
N GLU A 69 19.27 -1.47 -8.31
CA GLU A 69 18.44 -2.62 -8.69
C GLU A 69 17.09 -2.17 -9.26
N ILE A 70 16.52 -1.11 -8.68
CA ILE A 70 15.31 -0.47 -9.19
C ILE A 70 15.56 0.11 -10.59
N ASN A 71 16.66 0.83 -10.78
CA ASN A 71 17.01 1.41 -12.08
C ASN A 71 17.21 0.32 -13.14
N LYS A 72 17.92 -0.75 -12.77
CA LYS A 72 18.11 -1.91 -13.65
C LYS A 72 16.80 -2.58 -14.01
N LEU A 73 15.88 -2.73 -13.05
CA LEU A 73 14.56 -3.29 -13.30
C LEU A 73 13.76 -2.43 -14.28
N ILE A 74 13.75 -1.11 -14.10
CA ILE A 74 13.07 -0.18 -15.02
C ILE A 74 13.69 -0.28 -16.41
N GLU A 75 15.03 -0.37 -16.52
CA GLU A 75 15.72 -0.52 -17.80
C GLU A 75 15.38 -1.86 -18.48
N GLU A 76 15.35 -2.96 -17.74
CA GLU A 76 14.96 -4.27 -18.26
C GLU A 76 13.52 -4.27 -18.77
N VAL A 77 12.59 -3.69 -18.01
CA VAL A 77 11.19 -3.58 -18.41
C VAL A 77 11.05 -2.63 -19.61
N GLY A 78 11.78 -1.52 -19.65
CA GLY A 78 11.79 -0.58 -20.76
C GLY A 78 12.27 -1.16 -22.09
N LYS A 79 13.04 -2.27 -22.06
CA LYS A 79 13.47 -2.99 -23.26
C LYS A 79 12.36 -3.85 -23.88
N ILE A 80 11.36 -4.25 -23.08
CA ILE A 80 10.30 -5.18 -23.50
C ILE A 80 8.94 -4.49 -23.65
N ILE A 81 8.75 -3.32 -23.05
CA ILE A 81 7.53 -2.52 -23.20
C ILE A 81 7.84 -1.03 -23.07
N VAL A 82 7.06 -0.20 -23.77
CA VAL A 82 7.11 1.25 -23.61
C VAL A 82 6.55 1.63 -22.23
N LEU A 83 7.39 2.23 -21.40
CA LEU A 83 7.05 2.72 -20.08
C LEU A 83 6.68 4.22 -20.11
N PRO A 84 5.83 4.71 -19.20
CA PRO A 84 5.60 6.14 -19.04
C PRO A 84 6.89 6.89 -18.68
N GLU A 85 7.07 8.06 -19.30
CA GLU A 85 8.22 8.93 -19.08
C GLU A 85 7.90 10.07 -18.10
N GLY A 86 8.93 10.64 -17.47
CA GLY A 86 8.80 11.79 -16.58
C GLY A 86 8.31 11.47 -15.15
N GLU A 87 8.19 10.18 -14.80
CA GLU A 87 7.88 9.74 -13.44
C GLU A 87 8.57 8.41 -13.09
N ASN A 88 8.75 8.17 -11.79
CA ASN A 88 9.30 6.90 -11.29
C ASN A 88 8.16 5.99 -10.80
N PRO A 89 8.16 4.70 -11.15
CA PRO A 89 7.16 3.78 -10.66
C PRO A 89 7.33 3.49 -9.18
N THR A 90 6.22 3.21 -8.51
CA THR A 90 6.23 2.51 -7.22
C THR A 90 6.30 1.02 -7.49
N ILE A 91 7.32 0.36 -6.94
CA ILE A 91 7.55 -1.08 -7.13
C ILE A 91 7.06 -1.84 -5.91
N ALA A 92 6.26 -2.87 -6.14
CA ALA A 92 5.84 -3.83 -5.12
C ALA A 92 6.15 -5.25 -5.58
N THR A 93 6.30 -6.18 -4.63
CA THR A 93 6.46 -7.61 -4.93
C THR A 93 5.19 -8.35 -4.52
N VAL A 94 4.68 -9.22 -5.39
CA VAL A 94 3.56 -10.09 -5.06
C VAL A 94 4.04 -11.18 -4.10
N THR A 95 3.66 -11.09 -2.82
CA THR A 95 4.01 -12.09 -1.80
C THR A 95 2.87 -13.04 -1.49
N GLU A 96 1.63 -12.55 -1.54
CA GLU A 96 0.41 -13.31 -1.24
C GLU A 96 -0.60 -13.20 -2.40
N LEU A 97 -0.42 -14.02 -3.44
CA LEU A 97 -1.35 -14.07 -4.58
C LEU A 97 -2.81 -14.30 -4.15
N ASP A 98 -3.03 -15.10 -3.10
CA ASP A 98 -4.37 -15.39 -2.59
C ASP A 98 -5.16 -14.18 -2.10
N LYS A 99 -4.49 -13.07 -1.75
CA LYS A 99 -5.13 -11.83 -1.31
C LYS A 99 -5.52 -10.91 -2.46
N VAL A 100 -4.95 -11.13 -3.64
CA VAL A 100 -5.08 -10.24 -4.80
C VAL A 100 -5.68 -10.92 -6.02
N LYS A 101 -5.82 -12.25 -6.02
CA LYS A 101 -6.38 -13.06 -7.12
C LYS A 101 -7.79 -12.68 -7.55
N ASP A 102 -8.57 -12.07 -6.66
CA ASP A 102 -9.94 -11.63 -6.98
C ASP A 102 -9.95 -10.47 -7.99
N GLN A 103 -8.82 -9.79 -8.17
CA GLN A 103 -8.65 -8.75 -9.15
C GLN A 103 -8.16 -9.35 -10.48
N LYS A 104 -8.86 -9.01 -11.57
CA LYS A 104 -8.51 -9.44 -12.94
C LYS A 104 -7.05 -9.17 -13.33
N PHE A 105 -6.49 -8.08 -12.82
CA PHE A 105 -5.10 -7.70 -13.07
C PHE A 105 -4.08 -8.74 -12.55
N PHE A 106 -4.41 -9.50 -11.51
CA PHE A 106 -3.52 -10.49 -10.90
C PHE A 106 -3.85 -11.95 -11.28
N GLU A 107 -4.77 -12.20 -12.20
CA GLU A 107 -5.19 -13.57 -12.58
C GLU A 107 -4.05 -14.47 -13.06
N LYS A 108 -3.05 -13.88 -13.71
CA LYS A 108 -1.87 -14.60 -14.24
C LYS A 108 -0.60 -14.36 -13.40
N ALA A 109 -0.71 -13.59 -12.32
CA ALA A 109 0.42 -13.26 -11.47
C ALA A 109 0.85 -14.46 -10.63
N GLN A 110 2.10 -14.45 -10.21
CA GLN A 110 2.71 -15.45 -9.34
C GLN A 110 3.44 -14.76 -8.18
N ASN A 111 3.64 -15.49 -7.09
CA ASN A 111 4.45 -15.00 -5.99
C ASN A 111 5.89 -14.76 -6.49
N GLY A 112 6.44 -13.58 -6.18
CA GLY A 112 7.72 -13.09 -6.66
C GLY A 112 7.64 -12.20 -7.89
N ASP A 113 6.48 -12.06 -8.54
CA ASP A 113 6.30 -11.08 -9.61
C ASP A 113 6.43 -9.65 -9.05
N LYS A 114 7.03 -8.76 -9.86
CA LYS A 114 7.24 -7.35 -9.54
C LYS A 114 6.15 -6.51 -10.19
N VAL A 115 5.47 -5.69 -9.41
CA VAL A 115 4.41 -4.78 -9.87
C VAL A 115 4.98 -3.37 -9.92
N LEU A 116 4.96 -2.75 -11.10
CA LEU A 116 5.37 -1.37 -11.31
C LEU A 116 4.11 -0.52 -11.47
N VAL A 117 3.90 0.44 -10.58
CA VAL A 117 2.72 1.33 -10.58
C VAL A 117 3.14 2.75 -10.93
N TYR A 118 2.58 3.29 -12.00
CA TYR A 118 2.78 4.64 -12.49
C TYR A 118 1.55 5.48 -12.14
N SER A 119 1.70 6.35 -11.14
CA SER A 119 0.58 7.08 -10.55
C SER A 119 0.05 8.20 -11.43
N ASN A 120 0.93 8.93 -12.14
CA ASN A 120 0.50 10.02 -13.02
C ASN A 120 -0.11 9.44 -14.31
N ALA A 121 0.52 8.43 -14.91
CA ALA A 121 -0.01 7.76 -16.09
C ALA A 121 -1.20 6.81 -15.81
N LYS A 122 -1.50 6.52 -14.52
CA LYS A 122 -2.54 5.60 -14.07
C LYS A 122 -2.42 4.20 -14.70
N LYS A 123 -1.20 3.70 -14.80
CA LYS A 123 -0.88 2.39 -15.40
C LYS A 123 -0.13 1.53 -14.41
N ALA A 124 -0.38 0.23 -14.46
CA ALA A 124 0.43 -0.77 -13.76
C ALA A 124 0.88 -1.88 -14.69
N PHE A 125 2.05 -2.42 -14.38
CA PHE A 125 2.69 -3.50 -15.11
C PHE A 125 3.10 -4.59 -14.13
N ILE A 126 2.77 -5.84 -14.42
CA ILE A 126 3.32 -7.00 -13.71
C ILE A 126 4.46 -7.56 -14.53
N TYR A 127 5.66 -7.54 -13.99
CA TYR A 127 6.87 -8.09 -14.58
C TYR A 127 7.32 -9.32 -13.80
N ARG A 128 7.67 -10.38 -14.52
CA ARG A 128 8.29 -11.57 -13.95
C ARG A 128 9.78 -11.58 -14.24
N PRO A 129 10.65 -11.37 -13.23
CA PRO A 129 12.10 -11.33 -13.44
C PRO A 129 12.71 -12.66 -13.93
N SER A 130 12.13 -13.79 -13.53
CA SER A 130 12.63 -15.13 -13.91
C SER A 130 12.48 -15.43 -15.41
N GLU A 131 11.41 -14.92 -16.03
CA GLU A 131 11.10 -15.11 -17.45
C GLU A 131 11.39 -13.87 -18.31
N LYS A 132 11.77 -12.75 -17.66
CA LYS A 132 11.97 -11.43 -18.29
C LYS A 132 10.78 -11.01 -19.16
N LYS A 133 9.57 -11.16 -18.61
CA LYS A 133 8.32 -10.97 -19.36
C LYS A 133 7.33 -10.10 -18.61
N ILE A 134 6.57 -9.30 -19.37
CA ILE A 134 5.37 -8.63 -18.86
C ILE A 134 4.21 -9.63 -18.85
N ILE A 135 3.68 -9.85 -17.65
CA ILE A 135 2.58 -10.78 -17.40
C ILE A 135 1.24 -10.11 -17.68
N GLU A 136 1.05 -8.87 -17.21
CA GLU A 136 -0.19 -8.14 -17.38
C GLU A 136 0.03 -6.64 -17.34
N VAL A 137 -0.81 -5.89 -18.05
CA VAL A 137 -0.79 -4.41 -18.08
C VAL A 137 -2.19 -3.89 -17.87
N GLY A 138 -2.35 -2.94 -16.95
CA GLY A 138 -3.66 -2.50 -16.50
C GLY A 138 -3.71 -1.01 -16.21
N LEU A 139 -4.93 -0.48 -16.16
CA LEU A 139 -5.20 0.83 -15.60
C LEU A 139 -5.31 0.72 -14.08
N VAL A 140 -4.85 1.75 -13.38
CA VAL A 140 -4.97 1.85 -11.92
C VAL A 140 -5.84 3.03 -11.56
N ASN A 141 -6.90 2.75 -10.82
CA ASN A 141 -7.69 3.77 -10.16
C ASN A 141 -7.11 3.98 -8.77
N ILE A 142 -6.38 5.07 -8.59
CA ILE A 142 -5.83 5.45 -7.28
C ILE A 142 -6.89 6.31 -6.61
N PRO A 143 -7.65 5.80 -5.62
CA PRO A 143 -8.54 6.65 -4.85
C PRO A 143 -7.66 7.66 -4.10
N THR A 144 -7.84 8.94 -4.38
CA THR A 144 -7.20 10.00 -3.60
C THR A 144 -7.71 9.86 -2.17
N PRO A 145 -6.84 9.67 -1.17
CA PRO A 145 -7.30 9.68 0.22
C PRO A 145 -7.81 11.08 0.51
N THR A 146 -9.14 11.23 0.58
CA THR A 146 -9.76 12.39 1.19
C THR A 146 -9.25 12.42 2.62
N GLN A 147 -8.40 13.40 2.94
CA GLN A 147 -8.04 13.69 4.31
C GLN A 147 -9.34 13.98 5.05
N THR A 148 -9.77 13.04 5.90
CA THR A 148 -10.82 13.28 6.87
C THR A 148 -10.32 14.38 7.80
N GLN A 149 -10.67 15.63 7.47
CA GLN A 149 -10.62 16.73 8.42
C GLN A 149 -11.57 16.40 9.55
N VAL A 150 -10.99 16.10 10.72
CA VAL A 150 -11.69 16.12 12.00
C VAL A 150 -12.09 17.56 12.30
N SER A 151 -13.26 17.97 11.81
CA SER A 151 -13.94 19.17 12.29
C SER A 151 -14.80 18.77 13.48
N GLY A 152 -14.63 19.52 14.57
CA GLY A 152 -15.12 19.19 15.90
C GLY A 152 -16.63 19.04 16.01
N GLU A 153 -17.00 18.18 16.94
CA GLU A 153 -18.32 18.02 17.50
C GLU A 153 -18.67 19.24 18.38
N ASN A 154 -19.87 19.80 18.18
CA ASN A 154 -20.70 20.44 19.20
C ASN A 154 -22.13 20.62 18.64
N ASP A 155 -23.03 19.80 19.20
CA ASP A 155 -24.45 19.97 19.53
C ASP A 155 -25.54 20.27 18.47
N GLU A 156 -26.37 19.23 18.31
CA GLU A 156 -27.81 19.19 18.62
C GLU A 156 -28.82 19.84 17.65
N SER A 157 -29.50 19.00 16.86
CA SER A 157 -30.97 19.03 16.78
C SER A 157 -31.52 17.73 16.18
N GLU A 158 -32.43 17.12 16.93
CA GLU A 158 -33.30 16.02 16.56
C GLU A 158 -34.08 16.30 15.27
N ASN A 159 -34.15 15.33 14.35
CA ASN A 159 -35.44 14.90 13.77
C ASN A 159 -35.25 13.61 12.95
N ILE A 160 -35.70 12.50 13.54
CA ILE A 160 -35.88 11.22 12.87
C ILE A 160 -37.18 11.26 12.04
N THR A 161 -37.09 11.08 10.72
CA THR A 161 -38.24 10.65 9.92
C THR A 161 -37.75 9.79 8.75
N PRO A 162 -38.03 8.46 8.72
CA PRO A 162 -37.78 7.64 7.56
C PRO A 162 -38.96 7.78 6.58
N THR A 163 -38.88 8.73 5.65
CA THR A 163 -39.80 8.78 4.52
C THR A 163 -39.23 7.95 3.37
N SER A 164 -39.78 6.75 3.24
CA SER A 164 -39.78 5.95 2.01
C SER A 164 -40.39 6.76 0.87
N VAL A 165 -39.59 7.08 -0.14
CA VAL A 165 -40.07 7.39 -1.50
C VAL A 165 -39.12 6.81 -2.53
N SER A 166 -39.57 5.72 -3.14
CA SER A 166 -39.15 5.29 -4.47
C SER A 166 -39.56 6.36 -5.48
N PRO A 167 -38.66 6.73 -6.40
CA PRO A 167 -39.09 6.79 -7.78
C PRO A 167 -38.14 6.00 -8.69
N THR A 168 -38.69 4.96 -9.32
CA THR A 168 -38.22 4.50 -10.62
C THR A 168 -38.66 5.51 -11.67
N PRO A 169 -37.74 6.01 -12.50
CA PRO A 169 -38.07 6.22 -13.90
C PRO A 169 -37.12 5.41 -14.78
N THR A 170 -37.70 4.40 -15.44
CA THR A 170 -37.19 3.80 -16.66
C THR A 170 -36.95 4.90 -17.69
N GLN A 171 -35.70 5.13 -18.08
CA GLN A 171 -35.37 5.96 -19.23
C GLN A 171 -34.64 5.12 -20.26
N TYR A 172 -35.21 5.12 -21.46
CA TYR A 172 -34.79 4.40 -22.65
C TYR A 172 -33.39 4.86 -23.08
N ILE A 173 -32.43 3.93 -23.19
CA ILE A 173 -31.22 4.15 -23.98
C ILE A 173 -31.50 3.78 -25.45
N THR A 174 -31.54 4.82 -26.26
CA THR A 174 -31.50 4.79 -27.73
C THR A 174 -30.25 4.00 -28.18
N PRO A 175 -30.36 3.07 -29.16
CA PRO A 175 -29.17 2.39 -29.67
C PRO A 175 -28.25 3.37 -30.41
N SER A 176 -26.98 3.37 -29.99
CA SER A 176 -25.85 4.06 -30.63
C SER A 176 -25.76 3.76 -32.14
N PRO A 177 -25.46 4.73 -33.02
CA PRO A 177 -25.22 4.44 -34.42
C PRO A 177 -23.98 3.56 -34.57
N THR A 178 -24.19 2.37 -35.15
CA THR A 178 -23.13 1.48 -35.60
C THR A 178 -22.24 2.21 -36.61
N PRO A 179 -20.90 2.22 -36.47
CA PRO A 179 -20.04 2.67 -37.56
C PRO A 179 -20.13 1.65 -38.71
N THR A 180 -20.75 2.08 -39.80
CA THR A 180 -20.70 1.35 -41.08
C THR A 180 -19.24 1.25 -41.54
N ILE A 181 -18.71 0.04 -41.57
CA ILE A 181 -17.43 -0.26 -42.22
C ILE A 181 -17.66 -0.14 -43.73
N THR A 182 -17.23 0.98 -44.31
CA THR A 182 -17.17 1.16 -45.76
C THR A 182 -16.11 0.22 -46.33
N LYS A 183 -16.58 -0.76 -47.12
CA LYS A 183 -15.76 -1.69 -47.91
C LYS A 183 -14.82 -0.89 -48.83
N ILE A 184 -13.52 -0.99 -48.59
CA ILE A 184 -12.49 -0.41 -49.48
C ILE A 184 -12.52 -1.22 -50.78
N GLN A 185 -12.79 -0.56 -51.91
CA GLN A 185 -12.69 -1.16 -53.24
C GLN A 185 -11.23 -1.54 -53.51
N THR A 186 -10.98 -2.84 -53.70
CA THR A 186 -9.74 -3.36 -54.26
C THR A 186 -9.65 -2.90 -55.71
N ILE A 187 -8.83 -1.90 -55.99
CA ILE A 187 -8.42 -1.60 -57.37
C ILE A 187 -7.39 -2.65 -57.81
N THR A 188 -7.79 -3.53 -58.72
CA THR A 188 -6.89 -4.42 -59.45
C THR A 188 -6.02 -3.58 -60.38
N PRO A 189 -4.68 -3.62 -60.31
CA PRO A 189 -3.86 -2.93 -61.30
C PRO A 189 -3.90 -3.69 -62.62
N THR A 190 -4.37 -3.00 -63.67
CA THR A 190 -4.25 -3.41 -65.07
C THR A 190 -2.78 -3.53 -65.46
N PRO A 191 -2.33 -4.63 -66.10
CA PRO A 191 -0.96 -4.71 -66.59
C PRO A 191 -0.79 -3.79 -67.80
N THR A 192 0.03 -2.75 -67.65
CA THR A 192 0.50 -1.91 -68.76
C THR A 192 1.42 -2.73 -69.64
N GLN A 193 0.93 -3.15 -70.80
CA GLN A 193 1.75 -3.60 -71.91
C GLN A 193 2.22 -2.35 -72.68
N LEU A 194 3.53 -2.25 -72.95
CA LEU A 194 4.09 -1.27 -73.88
C LEU A 194 5.03 -2.02 -74.86
N PRO A 195 5.16 -1.52 -76.10
CA PRO A 195 5.38 -2.27 -77.34
C PRO A 195 6.84 -2.58 -77.67
#